data_AF-A0A662GI36-F1
#
_entry.id   AF-A0A662GI36-F1
#
_cell.length_a   1.000
_cell.length_b   1.000
_cell.length_c   1.000
_cell.angle_alpha   90.00
_cell.angle_beta   90.00
_cell.angle_gamma   90.00
#
_symmetry.space_group_name_H-M   'P 1'
#
loop_
_entity.id
_entity.type
_entity.pdbx_description
1 polymer ?
#
loop_
_entity_poly.entity_id
_entity_poly.type
_entity_poly.pdbx_seq_one_letter_code
_entity_poly.pdbx_strand_id
1 'polypeptide(L)'
;MIKYISENIPYQYEDSPKAIYQAYNILSEADILLNRAKRKSWSLLPYALNLIVTGIASIKKPSFKWVKYNFPIMIKYMSLSREKREKRERICAKIAKKCHISIKKANVEILPYIKIIYNENKNIGEKILSWLNIKEKEFLEI
;
A
#
# COMPACT_ATOMS: atom_id res chain seq x y z
N MET A 1 2.95 9.65 10.99
CA MET A 1 1.90 10.11 11.92
C MET A 1 0.54 9.46 11.63
N ILE A 2 -0.13 9.73 10.50
CA ILE A 2 -1.47 9.18 10.21
C ILE A 2 -1.57 7.65 10.37
N LYS A 3 -0.61 6.90 9.83
CA LYS A 3 -0.63 5.43 9.93
C LYS A 3 -0.55 4.93 11.37
N TYR A 4 0.12 5.67 12.26
CA TYR A 4 0.19 5.36 13.69
C TYR A 4 -1.14 5.60 14.37
N ILE A 5 -1.78 6.74 14.10
CA ILE A 5 -3.10 7.04 14.65
C ILE A 5 -4.12 6.02 14.15
N SER A 6 -4.14 5.74 12.85
CA SER A 6 -5.02 4.75 12.22
C SER A 6 -4.95 3.36 12.84
N GLU A 7 -3.74 2.89 13.17
CA GLU A 7 -3.53 1.57 13.79
C GLU A 7 -4.08 1.54 15.22
N ASN A 8 -4.02 2.66 15.94
CA ASN A 8 -4.34 2.73 17.36
C ASN A 8 -5.77 3.19 17.68
N ILE A 9 -6.52 3.73 16.69
CA ILE A 9 -7.94 4.10 16.86
C ILE A 9 -8.80 2.94 17.39
N PRO A 10 -8.75 1.71 16.82
CA PRO A 10 -9.61 0.62 17.28
C PRO A 10 -9.29 0.20 18.72
N TYR A 11 -8.01 0.24 19.12
CA TYR A 11 -7.60 -0.09 20.48
C TYR A 11 -8.04 0.97 21.49
N GLN A 12 -8.03 2.25 21.09
CA GLN A 12 -8.42 3.36 21.96
C GLN A 12 -9.93 3.46 22.16
N TYR A 13 -10.73 3.12 21.14
CA TYR A 13 -12.18 3.29 21.11
C TYR A 13 -12.95 1.97 21.00
N GLU A 14 -12.37 0.88 21.50
CA GLU A 14 -12.91 -0.49 21.40
C GLU A 14 -14.41 -0.58 21.77
N ASP A 15 -14.82 0.13 22.82
CA ASP A 15 -16.18 0.09 23.36
C ASP A 15 -17.19 0.94 22.56
N SER A 16 -16.75 1.72 21.56
CA SER A 16 -17.62 2.62 20.80
C SER A 16 -17.37 2.59 19.30
N PRO A 17 -18.13 1.77 18.56
CA PRO A 17 -18.07 1.75 17.09
C PRO A 17 -18.34 3.12 16.45
N LYS A 18 -19.20 3.93 17.09
CA LYS A 18 -19.50 5.30 16.65
C LYS A 18 -18.26 6.22 16.75
N ALA A 19 -17.49 6.11 17.82
CA ALA A 19 -16.25 6.88 17.99
C ALA A 19 -15.17 6.44 16.98
N ILE A 20 -15.04 5.13 16.74
CA ILE A 20 -14.15 4.59 15.71
C ILE A 20 -14.49 5.17 14.33
N TYR A 21 -15.78 5.15 13.96
CA TYR A 21 -16.25 5.73 12.70
C TYR A 21 -15.89 7.23 12.59
N GLN A 22 -16.18 8.02 13.63
CA GLN A 22 -15.88 9.45 13.64
C GLN A 22 -14.37 9.72 13.49
N ALA A 23 -13.54 8.95 14.21
CA ALA A 23 -12.09 9.08 14.16
C ALA A 23 -11.54 8.78 12.76
N TYR A 24 -12.03 7.72 12.11
CA TYR A 24 -11.64 7.42 10.73
C TYR A 24 -12.16 8.44 9.72
N ASN A 25 -13.35 9.01 9.92
CA ASN A 25 -13.86 10.05 9.03
C ASN A 25 -12.99 11.31 9.08
N ILE A 26 -12.66 11.79 10.29
CA ILE A 26 -11.74 12.91 10.51
C ILE A 26 -10.36 12.62 9.90
N LEU A 27 -9.83 11.41 10.12
CA LEU A 27 -8.53 11.02 9.59
C LEU A 27 -8.52 10.95 8.05
N SER A 28 -9.63 10.53 7.44
CA SER A 28 -9.83 10.51 5.99
C SER A 28 -9.81 11.92 5.40
N GLU A 29 -10.55 12.86 6.00
CA GLU A 29 -10.55 14.26 5.59
C GLU A 29 -9.16 14.91 5.73
N ALA A 30 -8.45 14.60 6.82
CA ALA A 30 -7.09 15.06 7.01
C ALA A 30 -6.10 14.49 5.98
N ASP A 31 -6.26 13.22 5.56
CA ASP A 31 -5.42 12.62 4.51
C ASP A 31 -5.61 13.33 3.16
N ILE A 32 -6.83 13.74 2.83
CA ILE A 32 -7.11 14.56 1.64
C ILE A 32 -6.37 15.90 1.72
N LEU A 33 -6.43 16.59 2.88
CA LEU A 33 -5.73 17.86 3.08
C LEU A 33 -4.20 17.69 2.99
N LEU A 34 -3.64 16.62 3.56
CA LEU A 34 -2.21 16.32 3.44
C LEU A 34 -1.79 16.04 2.00
N ASN A 35 -2.59 15.28 1.26
CA ASN A 35 -2.35 15.04 -0.17
C ASN A 35 -2.38 16.34 -0.98
N ARG A 36 -3.32 17.25 -0.68
CA ARG A 36 -3.37 18.59 -1.28
C ARG A 36 -2.17 19.44 -0.87
N ALA A 37 -1.77 19.39 0.39
CA ALA A 37 -0.61 20.13 0.89
C ALA A 37 0.67 19.72 0.15
N LYS A 38 0.88 18.41 -0.01
CA LYS A 38 2.02 17.85 -0.73
C LYS A 38 2.05 18.24 -2.22
N ARG A 39 0.88 18.34 -2.87
CA ARG A 39 0.78 18.61 -4.31
C ARG A 39 0.72 20.10 -4.67
N LYS A 40 0.18 20.94 -3.80
CA LYS A 40 -0.14 22.35 -4.09
C LYS A 40 0.60 23.33 -3.20
N SER A 41 0.31 23.31 -1.89
CA SER A 41 0.86 24.29 -0.95
C SER A 41 1.01 23.73 0.45
N TRP A 42 2.22 23.87 1.00
CA TRP A 42 2.54 23.50 2.39
C TRP A 42 1.77 24.33 3.43
N SER A 43 1.16 25.46 3.05
CA SER A 43 0.29 26.25 3.94
C SER A 43 -0.93 25.49 4.44
N LEU A 44 -1.35 24.40 3.77
CA LEU A 44 -2.45 23.53 4.20
C LEU A 44 -2.04 22.52 5.28
N LEU A 45 -0.75 22.31 5.51
CA LEU A 45 -0.25 21.33 6.46
C LEU A 45 -0.71 21.62 7.91
N PRO A 46 -0.62 22.86 8.43
CA PRO A 46 -1.12 23.16 9.79
C PRO A 46 -2.61 22.87 9.95
N TYR A 47 -3.41 23.15 8.92
CA TYR A 47 -4.85 22.86 8.94
C TYR A 47 -5.12 21.35 9.03
N ALA A 48 -4.39 20.55 8.27
CA ALA A 48 -4.51 19.09 8.33
C ALA A 48 -4.11 18.54 9.71
N LEU A 49 -3.01 19.05 10.29
CA LEU A 49 -2.56 18.65 11.63
C LEU A 49 -3.57 19.07 12.72
N ASN A 50 -4.11 20.28 12.63
CA ASN A 50 -5.15 20.77 13.55
C ASN A 50 -6.42 19.92 13.47
N LEU A 51 -6.83 19.52 12.26
CA LEU A 51 -7.98 18.64 12.06
C LEU A 51 -7.76 17.27 12.72
N ILE A 52 -6.55 16.69 12.59
CA ILE A 52 -6.21 15.42 13.25
C ILE A 52 -6.29 15.56 14.77
N VAL A 53 -5.58 16.55 15.34
CA VAL A 53 -5.48 16.69 16.80
C VAL A 53 -6.82 17.08 17.42
N THR A 54 -7.43 18.15 16.92
CA THR A 54 -8.65 18.73 17.49
C THR A 54 -9.87 17.87 17.15
N GLY A 55 -9.94 17.37 15.91
CA GLY A 55 -11.05 16.52 15.48
C GLY A 55 -11.12 15.24 16.30
N ILE A 56 -10.00 14.52 16.46
CA ILE A 56 -9.99 13.29 17.27
C ILE A 56 -10.24 13.60 18.75
N ALA A 57 -9.68 14.70 19.27
CA ALA A 57 -9.93 15.12 20.66
C ALA A 57 -11.40 15.48 20.95
N SER A 58 -12.15 15.93 19.93
CA SER A 58 -13.57 16.28 20.07
C SER A 58 -14.50 15.06 20.21
N ILE A 59 -14.02 13.87 19.86
CA ILE A 59 -14.80 12.63 19.96
C ILE A 59 -15.01 12.30 21.44
N LYS A 60 -16.24 11.91 21.79
CA LYS A 60 -16.59 11.52 23.17
C LYS A 60 -15.64 10.42 23.63
N LYS A 61 -14.87 10.71 24.69
CA LYS A 61 -13.89 9.78 25.24
C LYS A 61 -14.61 8.55 25.82
N PRO A 62 -14.09 7.34 25.60
CA PRO A 62 -14.51 6.17 26.35
C PRO A 62 -14.10 6.31 27.82
N SER A 63 -14.55 5.38 28.66
CA SER A 63 -14.03 5.24 30.02
C SER A 63 -12.50 5.10 29.97
N PHE A 64 -11.83 5.64 31.00
CA PHE A 64 -10.37 5.57 31.05
C PHE A 64 -9.92 4.10 31.07
N LYS A 65 -9.18 3.70 30.04
CA LYS A 65 -8.58 2.38 29.89
C LYS A 65 -7.13 2.57 29.46
N TRP A 66 -6.21 1.84 30.10
CA TRP A 66 -4.84 1.79 29.63
C TRP A 66 -4.78 1.00 28.32
N VAL A 67 -4.20 1.60 27.29
CA VAL A 67 -4.08 1.01 25.95
C VAL A 67 -2.62 1.04 25.53
N LYS A 68 -2.08 -0.11 25.15
CA LYS A 68 -0.75 -0.21 24.57
C LYS A 68 -0.80 0.22 23.11
N TYR A 69 -0.06 1.26 22.75
CA TYR A 69 0.06 1.67 21.35
C TYR A 69 1.09 0.85 20.60
N ASN A 70 0.69 0.44 19.40
CA ASN A 70 1.48 -0.38 18.50
C ASN A 70 2.04 0.45 17.34
N PHE A 71 3.18 0.01 16.83
CA PHE A 71 3.75 0.54 15.59
C PHE A 71 2.88 0.13 14.38
N PRO A 72 2.76 0.98 13.33
CA PRO A 72 1.90 0.67 12.18
C PRO A 72 2.37 -0.57 11.45
N ILE A 73 1.52 -1.60 11.42
CA ILE A 73 1.85 -2.87 10.79
C ILE A 73 1.95 -2.69 9.27
N MET A 74 1.16 -1.77 8.69
CA MET A 74 1.22 -1.44 7.27
C MET A 74 2.64 -1.07 6.80
N ILE A 75 3.38 -0.27 7.58
CA ILE A 75 4.75 0.14 7.21
C ILE A 75 5.68 -1.07 7.19
N LYS A 76 5.53 -1.96 8.19
CA LYS A 76 6.27 -3.21 8.27
C LYS A 76 6.00 -4.08 7.04
N TYR A 77 4.75 -4.29 6.67
CA TYR A 77 4.40 -5.06 5.47
C TYR A 77 4.85 -4.40 4.16
N MET A 78 4.78 -3.07 4.06
CA MET A 78 5.31 -2.35 2.90
C MET A 78 6.82 -2.54 2.77
N SER A 79 7.56 -2.54 3.88
CA SER A 79 9.00 -2.80 3.90
C SER A 79 9.32 -4.24 3.50
N LEU A 80 8.66 -5.22 4.12
CA LEU A 80 8.87 -6.65 3.84
C LEU A 80 8.57 -7.01 2.38
N SER A 81 7.51 -6.43 1.81
CA SER A 81 7.13 -6.68 0.42
C SER A 81 7.93 -5.88 -0.61
N ARG A 82 8.80 -4.94 -0.18
CA ARG A 82 9.48 -4.00 -1.08
C ARG A 82 10.32 -4.69 -2.13
N GLU A 83 11.21 -5.57 -1.71
CA GLU A 83 12.14 -6.26 -2.62
C GLU A 83 11.37 -7.09 -3.67
N LYS A 84 10.39 -7.88 -3.22
CA LYS A 84 9.54 -8.69 -4.10
C LYS A 84 8.76 -7.83 -5.10
N ARG A 85 8.24 -6.67 -4.67
CA ARG A 85 7.55 -5.73 -5.55
C ARG A 85 8.50 -5.14 -6.60
N GLU A 86 9.69 -4.73 -6.19
CA GLU A 86 10.71 -4.17 -7.11
C GLU A 86 11.15 -5.20 -8.16
N LYS A 87 11.40 -6.46 -7.77
CA LYS A 87 11.73 -7.55 -8.72
C LYS A 87 10.61 -7.78 -9.73
N ARG A 88 9.37 -7.92 -9.25
CA ARG A 88 8.20 -8.10 -10.10
C ARG A 88 7.99 -6.94 -11.07
N GLU A 89 8.17 -5.71 -10.60
CA GLU A 89 8.03 -4.50 -11.41
C GLU A 89 9.08 -4.43 -12.52
N ARG A 90 10.33 -4.82 -12.25
CA ARG A 90 11.38 -4.93 -13.28
C ARG A 90 11.01 -5.91 -14.39
N ILE A 91 10.46 -7.08 -14.04
CA ILE A 91 9.98 -8.05 -15.04
C ILE A 91 8.80 -7.50 -15.84
N CYS A 92 7.82 -6.93 -15.15
CA CYS A 92 6.65 -6.34 -15.81
C CYS A 92 7.04 -5.19 -16.74
N ALA A 93 8.10 -4.43 -16.41
CA ALA A 93 8.63 -3.39 -17.29
C ALA A 93 9.24 -3.96 -18.58
N LYS A 94 9.96 -5.09 -18.52
CA LYS A 94 10.48 -5.79 -19.72
C LYS A 94 9.33 -6.28 -20.60
N ILE A 95 8.30 -6.89 -20.00
CA ILE A 95 7.09 -7.35 -20.70
C ILE A 95 6.37 -6.17 -21.35
N ALA A 96 6.10 -5.12 -20.58
CA ALA A 96 5.44 -3.90 -21.02
C ALA A 96 6.15 -3.27 -22.24
N LYS A 97 7.49 -3.21 -22.21
CA LYS A 97 8.31 -2.68 -23.30
C LYS A 97 8.21 -3.51 -24.58
N LYS A 98 8.18 -4.84 -24.47
CA LYS A 98 8.11 -5.76 -25.62
C LYS A 98 6.70 -5.86 -26.20
N CYS A 99 5.68 -5.81 -25.36
CA CYS A 99 4.28 -5.96 -25.74
C CYS A 99 3.57 -4.62 -25.99
N HIS A 100 4.25 -3.48 -25.81
CA HIS A 100 3.68 -2.13 -25.96
C HIS A 100 2.43 -1.89 -25.09
N ILE A 101 2.48 -2.33 -23.82
CA ILE A 101 1.39 -2.15 -22.85
C ILE A 101 1.90 -1.48 -21.56
N SER A 102 0.98 -1.09 -20.68
CA SER A 102 1.37 -0.56 -19.36
C SER A 102 1.92 -1.65 -18.43
N ILE A 103 2.82 -1.28 -17.52
CA ILE A 103 3.38 -2.17 -16.48
C ILE A 103 2.27 -2.82 -15.65
N LYS A 104 1.23 -2.03 -15.32
CA LYS A 104 0.06 -2.53 -14.59
C LYS A 104 -0.66 -3.63 -15.38
N LYS A 105 -0.88 -3.42 -16.68
CA LYS A 105 -1.52 -4.41 -17.56
C LYS A 105 -0.65 -5.67 -17.69
N ALA A 106 0.66 -5.52 -17.86
CA ALA A 106 1.60 -6.64 -17.90
C ALA A 106 1.55 -7.50 -16.63
N ASN A 107 1.47 -6.86 -15.45
CA ASN A 107 1.42 -7.56 -14.17
C ASN A 107 0.11 -8.33 -13.93
N VAL A 108 -1.01 -7.81 -14.41
CA VAL A 108 -2.33 -8.42 -14.18
C VAL A 108 -2.69 -9.43 -15.25
N GLU A 109 -2.40 -9.12 -16.52
CA GLU A 109 -2.92 -9.88 -17.67
C GLU A 109 -1.89 -10.76 -18.36
N ILE A 110 -0.58 -10.60 -18.11
CA ILE A 110 0.45 -11.39 -18.82
C ILE A 110 1.26 -12.25 -17.85
N LEU A 111 1.84 -11.62 -16.82
CA LEU A 111 2.74 -12.31 -15.89
C LEU A 111 2.13 -13.59 -15.27
N PRO A 112 0.85 -13.63 -14.84
CA PRO A 112 0.25 -14.85 -14.29
C PRO A 112 0.21 -16.00 -15.31
N TYR A 113 -0.10 -15.70 -16.57
CA TYR A 113 -0.14 -16.73 -17.63
C TYR A 113 1.24 -17.24 -17.98
N ILE A 114 2.26 -16.37 -18.02
CA ILE A 114 3.66 -16.84 -18.21
C ILE A 114 4.05 -17.81 -17.09
N LYS A 115 3.63 -17.55 -15.84
CA LYS A 115 3.90 -18.44 -14.71
C LYS A 115 3.21 -19.79 -14.85
N ILE A 116 1.96 -19.81 -15.29
CA ILE A 116 1.23 -21.05 -15.57
C ILE A 116 1.90 -21.83 -16.72
N ILE A 117 2.19 -21.17 -17.83
CA ILE A 117 2.84 -21.79 -19.00
C ILE A 117 4.21 -22.37 -18.62
N TYR A 118 4.99 -21.64 -17.84
CA TYR A 118 6.30 -22.09 -17.38
C TYR A 118 6.23 -23.32 -16.48
N ASN A 119 5.22 -23.39 -15.59
CA ASN A 119 5.02 -24.53 -14.70
C ASN A 119 4.55 -25.79 -15.44
N GLU A 120 3.65 -25.64 -16.41
CA GLU A 120 3.12 -26.76 -17.20
C GLU A 120 4.12 -27.25 -18.26
N ASN A 121 4.80 -26.34 -18.95
CA ASN A 121 5.76 -26.66 -20.00
C ASN A 121 6.97 -25.74 -19.97
N LYS A 122 8.02 -26.22 -19.29
CA LYS A 122 9.28 -25.48 -19.11
C LYS A 122 9.90 -25.02 -20.43
N ASN A 123 9.91 -25.88 -21.45
CA ASN A 123 10.51 -25.57 -22.75
C ASN A 123 9.82 -24.40 -23.45
N ILE A 124 8.49 -24.32 -23.37
CA ILE A 124 7.72 -23.20 -23.95
C ILE A 124 7.95 -21.93 -23.10
N GLY A 125 7.95 -22.08 -21.77
CA GLY A 125 8.24 -20.98 -20.84
C GLY A 125 9.61 -20.34 -21.09
N GLU A 126 10.67 -21.14 -21.25
CA GLU A 126 12.03 -20.66 -21.53
C GLU A 126 12.12 -19.91 -22.87
N LYS A 127 11.40 -20.37 -23.90
CA LYS A 127 11.30 -19.65 -25.19
C LYS A 127 10.65 -18.28 -25.02
N ILE A 128 9.59 -18.19 -24.22
CA ILE A 128 8.93 -16.90 -23.92
C ILE A 128 9.86 -15.98 -23.12
N LEU A 129 10.55 -16.51 -22.10
CA LEU A 129 11.48 -15.73 -21.28
C LEU A 129 12.68 -15.21 -22.09
N SER A 130 13.22 -16.02 -23.00
CA SER A 130 14.31 -15.61 -23.88
C SER A 130 13.88 -14.50 -24.86
N TRP A 131 12.68 -14.60 -25.45
CA TRP A 131 12.10 -13.53 -26.29
C TRP A 131 11.92 -12.21 -25.51
N LEU A 132 11.51 -12.31 -24.25
CA LEU A 132 11.35 -11.17 -23.33
C LEU A 132 12.66 -10.63 -22.75
N ASN A 133 13.79 -11.32 -22.97
CA ASN A 133 15.10 -11.02 -22.38
C ASN A 133 15.06 -11.00 -20.84
N ILE A 134 14.37 -11.97 -20.25
CA ILE A 134 14.27 -12.20 -18.81
C ILE A 134 15.13 -13.42 -18.47
N LYS A 135 16.01 -13.28 -17.47
CA LYS A 135 16.79 -14.42 -16.98
C LYS A 135 15.89 -15.34 -16.17
N GLU A 136 16.02 -16.65 -16.35
CA GLU A 136 15.23 -17.65 -15.60
C GLU A 136 15.35 -17.48 -14.08
N LYS A 137 16.57 -17.19 -13.59
CA LYS A 137 16.81 -16.87 -12.18
C LYS A 137 15.97 -15.69 -11.67
N GLU A 138 15.89 -14.60 -12.46
CA GLU A 138 15.08 -13.43 -12.09
C GLU A 138 13.58 -13.77 -12.03
N PHE A 139 13.11 -14.67 -12.91
CA PHE A 139 11.72 -15.07 -13.00
C PHE A 139 11.28 -15.98 -11.84
N LEU A 140 12.14 -16.93 -11.45
CA LEU A 140 11.87 -17.87 -10.35
C LEU A 140 11.84 -17.21 -8.96
N GLU A 141 12.50 -16.06 -8.80
CA GLU A 141 12.54 -15.31 -7.53
C GLU A 141 11.23 -14.55 -7.18
N ILE A 142 10.21 -14.57 -8.05
CA ILE A 142 8.94 -13.81 -7.90
C ILE A 142 7.75 -14.71 -7.54
#